data_AF-A0A8T1UIN7-F1
#
_entry.id   AF-A0A8T1UIN7-F1
#
_cell.length_a   1.000
_cell.length_b   1.000
_cell.length_c   1.000
_cell.angle_alpha   90.00
_cell.angle_beta   90.00
_cell.angle_gamma   90.00
#
_symmetry.space_group_name_H-M   'P 1'
#
loop_
_entity.id
_entity.type
_entity.pdbx_description
1 polymer ?
#
loop_
_entity_poly.entity_id
_entity_poly.type
_entity_poly.pdbx_seq_one_letter_code
_entity_poly.pdbx_strand_id
1 'polypeptide(L)'
;MRRVSDKFVYNNLLLIISGLLTRTAHYAHSSIDREPRAMPNVQVTSNVSSVGVDKAKAMAAISKALATALDKSEQVVMVHLNLDTPMLFQASDAPCAMIQLRSIGKVDAHHNPTTASMLTETVSQELNIPKDRIYMNIDDVLRSNWAKGGVLIPEPK
;
A
#
# COMPACT_ATOMS: atom_id res chain seq x y z
N MET A 1 16.79 -69.13 1.01
CA MET A 1 15.62 -68.32 1.41
C MET A 1 16.11 -67.28 2.42
N ARG A 2 15.97 -65.97 2.32
CA ARG A 2 15.30 -65.04 1.39
C ARG A 2 16.18 -63.78 1.33
N ARG A 3 16.51 -63.27 0.14
CA ARG A 3 16.95 -61.86 -0.02
C ARG A 3 15.69 -61.01 0.10
N VAL A 4 15.44 -60.50 1.29
CA VAL A 4 14.53 -59.37 1.51
C VAL A 4 15.44 -58.19 1.84
N SER A 5 15.00 -56.98 1.49
CA SER A 5 15.57 -55.67 1.82
C SER A 5 16.63 -55.14 0.86
N ASP A 6 16.16 -54.51 -0.22
CA ASP A 6 16.78 -53.27 -0.73
C ASP A 6 15.71 -52.42 -1.43
N LYS A 7 14.84 -53.05 -2.23
CA LYS A 7 13.70 -52.34 -2.87
C LYS A 7 12.67 -51.76 -1.89
N PHE A 8 12.55 -52.32 -0.68
CA PHE A 8 11.59 -51.85 0.33
C PHE A 8 12.08 -50.56 1.03
N VAL A 9 13.40 -50.37 1.14
CA VAL A 9 14.00 -49.19 1.76
C VAL A 9 13.92 -47.99 0.81
N TYR A 10 14.19 -48.21 -0.49
CA TYR A 10 14.09 -47.16 -1.50
C TYR A 10 12.66 -46.65 -1.74
N ASN A 11 11.65 -47.53 -1.74
CA ASN A 11 10.26 -47.10 -1.89
C ASN A 11 9.73 -46.31 -0.69
N ASN A 12 10.18 -46.64 0.54
CA ASN A 12 9.80 -45.86 1.72
C ASN A 12 10.52 -44.51 1.78
N LEU A 13 11.75 -44.41 1.28
CA LEU A 13 12.48 -43.14 1.25
C LEU A 13 11.86 -42.14 0.25
N LEU A 14 11.38 -42.60 -0.92
CA LEU A 14 10.70 -41.73 -1.89
C LEU A 14 9.35 -41.19 -1.38
N LEU A 15 8.58 -41.99 -0.63
CA LEU A 15 7.30 -41.57 -0.03
C LEU A 15 7.49 -40.54 1.11
N ILE A 16 8.59 -40.63 1.86
CA ILE A 16 8.93 -39.65 2.90
C ILE A 16 9.35 -38.32 2.27
N ILE A 17 10.12 -38.35 1.17
CA ILE A 17 10.56 -37.13 0.46
C ILE A 17 9.38 -36.46 -0.26
N SER A 18 8.47 -37.21 -0.89
CA SER A 18 7.26 -36.64 -1.48
C SER A 18 6.34 -36.05 -0.41
N GLY A 19 6.13 -36.74 0.72
CA GLY A 19 5.35 -36.23 1.85
C GLY A 19 5.95 -35.00 2.53
N LEU A 20 7.29 -34.88 2.58
CA LEU A 20 7.98 -33.66 3.04
C LEU A 20 7.78 -32.50 2.05
N LEU A 21 7.85 -32.77 0.74
CA LEU A 21 7.64 -31.76 -0.31
C LEU A 21 6.18 -31.29 -0.40
N THR A 22 5.19 -32.16 -0.15
CA THR A 22 3.78 -31.72 -0.06
C THR A 22 3.50 -30.99 1.25
N ARG A 23 4.19 -31.33 2.35
CA ARG A 23 4.08 -30.57 3.61
C ARG A 23 4.72 -29.18 3.52
N THR A 24 5.80 -29.00 2.78
CA THR A 24 6.35 -27.65 2.52
C THR A 24 5.46 -26.84 1.59
N ALA A 25 4.80 -27.46 0.61
CA ALA A 25 3.82 -26.79 -0.26
C ALA A 25 2.53 -26.39 0.48
N HIS A 26 2.03 -27.20 1.41
CA HIS A 26 0.88 -26.84 2.26
C HIS A 26 1.22 -25.89 3.41
N TYR A 27 2.49 -25.72 3.76
CA TYR A 27 2.95 -24.75 4.77
C TYR A 27 3.18 -23.35 4.17
N ALA A 28 3.16 -23.20 2.84
CA ALA A 28 3.31 -21.91 2.16
C ALA A 28 2.02 -21.06 2.11
N HIS A 29 0.96 -21.43 2.84
CA HIS A 29 -0.35 -20.75 2.80
C HIS A 29 -0.78 -20.09 4.12
N SER A 30 0.12 -19.86 5.09
CA SER A 30 -0.23 -19.10 6.31
C SER A 30 0.90 -18.32 6.99
N SER A 31 1.91 -17.87 6.24
CA SER A 31 2.84 -16.83 6.71
C SER A 31 2.31 -15.40 6.50
N ILE A 32 1.00 -15.25 6.31
CA ILE A 32 0.33 -13.95 6.32
C ILE A 32 0.23 -13.49 7.78
N ASP A 33 0.90 -12.37 8.04
CA ASP A 33 0.87 -11.49 9.23
C ASP A 33 1.80 -11.82 10.40
N ARG A 34 2.88 -11.04 10.52
CA ARG A 34 3.05 -10.08 11.64
C ARG A 34 3.74 -8.77 11.23
N GLU A 35 3.69 -8.38 9.95
CA GLU A 35 4.00 -6.99 9.61
C GLU A 35 2.81 -6.12 10.08
N PRO A 36 3.04 -4.98 10.75
CA PRO A 36 1.96 -4.06 11.10
C PRO A 36 1.15 -3.75 9.82
N ARG A 37 -0.13 -4.16 9.83
CA ARG A 37 -1.03 -3.87 8.71
C ARG A 37 -1.29 -2.38 8.70
N ALA A 38 -0.48 -1.63 7.96
CA ALA A 38 -0.79 -0.25 7.61
C ALA A 38 -1.99 -0.25 6.66
N MET A 39 -2.83 0.77 6.78
CA MET A 39 -4.06 0.93 5.99
C MET A 39 -4.08 2.34 5.41
N PRO A 40 -3.33 2.58 4.32
CA PRO A 40 -3.15 3.93 3.81
C PRO A 40 -4.41 4.43 3.12
N ASN A 41 -4.89 5.59 3.54
CA ASN A 41 -5.90 6.36 2.84
C ASN A 41 -5.28 7.70 2.42
N VAL A 42 -5.32 8.02 1.14
CA VAL A 42 -4.84 9.30 0.62
C VAL A 42 -5.97 10.02 -0.10
N GLN A 43 -6.11 11.30 0.21
CA GLN A 43 -7.00 12.21 -0.48
C GLN A 43 -6.18 13.31 -1.13
N VAL A 44 -6.38 13.51 -2.43
CA VAL A 44 -5.80 14.61 -3.20
C VAL A 44 -6.94 15.54 -3.59
N THR A 45 -6.84 16.80 -3.17
CA THR A 45 -7.79 17.87 -3.52
C THR A 45 -7.06 18.94 -4.31
N SER A 46 -7.63 19.37 -5.44
CA SER A 46 -7.00 20.35 -6.34
C SER A 46 -8.05 21.24 -7.03
N ASN A 47 -7.62 22.46 -7.39
CA ASN A 47 -8.36 23.37 -8.27
C ASN A 47 -8.16 23.09 -9.77
N VAL A 48 -7.32 22.11 -10.13
CA VAL A 48 -7.19 21.64 -11.51
C VAL A 48 -8.54 21.19 -12.04
N SER A 49 -8.87 21.59 -13.27
CA SER A 49 -10.14 21.19 -13.89
C SER A 49 -10.17 19.68 -14.13
N SER A 50 -11.31 19.04 -13.89
CA SER A 50 -11.45 17.62 -14.24
C SER A 50 -11.54 17.35 -15.74
N VAL A 51 -11.79 18.37 -16.56
CA VAL A 51 -11.85 18.23 -18.01
C VAL A 51 -10.47 17.87 -18.55
N GLY A 52 -10.36 16.71 -19.22
CA GLY A 52 -9.11 16.23 -19.81
C GLY A 52 -8.18 15.48 -18.86
N VAL A 53 -8.52 15.36 -17.57
CA VAL A 53 -7.77 14.53 -16.63
C VAL A 53 -8.29 13.10 -16.66
N ASP A 54 -7.42 12.13 -16.94
CA ASP A 54 -7.71 10.71 -16.73
C ASP A 54 -7.64 10.38 -15.24
N LYS A 55 -8.78 10.52 -14.56
CA LYS A 55 -8.90 10.31 -13.11
C LYS A 55 -8.50 8.88 -12.71
N ALA A 56 -8.82 7.89 -13.53
CA ALA A 56 -8.52 6.49 -13.21
C ALA A 56 -7.02 6.23 -13.25
N LYS A 57 -6.34 6.73 -14.29
CA LYS A 57 -4.88 6.66 -14.39
C LYS A 57 -4.20 7.41 -13.25
N ALA A 58 -4.63 8.64 -12.97
CA ALA A 58 -4.05 9.45 -11.89
C ALA A 58 -4.19 8.75 -10.52
N MET A 59 -5.39 8.23 -10.20
CA MET A 59 -5.61 7.49 -8.95
C MET A 59 -4.77 6.20 -8.87
N ALA A 60 -4.62 5.47 -9.98
CA ALA A 60 -3.78 4.27 -10.04
C ALA A 60 -2.30 4.60 -9.82
N ALA A 61 -1.80 5.70 -10.41
CA ALA A 61 -0.43 6.16 -10.19
C ALA A 61 -0.18 6.54 -8.71
N ILE A 62 -1.10 7.31 -8.11
CA ILE A 62 -1.05 7.70 -6.70
C ILE A 62 -1.07 6.46 -5.79
N SER A 63 -1.96 5.51 -6.07
CA SER A 63 -2.11 4.24 -5.34
C SER A 63 -0.78 3.46 -5.32
N LYS A 64 -0.18 3.24 -6.49
CA LYS A 64 1.09 2.55 -6.64
C LYS A 64 2.26 3.26 -5.97
N ALA A 65 2.31 4.59 -6.08
CA ALA A 65 3.36 5.40 -5.46
C ALA A 65 3.30 5.29 -3.92
N LEU A 66 2.09 5.40 -3.34
CA LEU A 66 1.90 5.28 -1.90
C LEU A 66 2.22 3.87 -1.37
N ALA A 67 1.76 2.83 -2.07
CA ALA A 67 2.06 1.44 -1.74
C ALA A 67 3.57 1.19 -1.69
N THR A 68 4.30 1.74 -2.67
CA THR A 68 5.76 1.63 -2.75
C THR A 68 6.44 2.42 -1.63
N ALA A 69 5.99 3.64 -1.36
CA ALA A 69 6.59 4.50 -0.34
C ALA A 69 6.45 3.94 1.09
N LEU A 70 5.37 3.21 1.37
CA LEU A 70 5.10 2.61 2.68
C LEU A 70 5.53 1.14 2.80
N ASP A 71 6.07 0.57 1.72
CA ASP A 71 6.39 -0.86 1.61
C ASP A 71 5.17 -1.74 1.98
N LYS A 72 4.05 -1.52 1.27
CA LYS A 72 2.79 -2.23 1.48
C LYS A 72 2.19 -2.71 0.17
N SER A 73 1.31 -3.71 0.28
CA SER A 73 0.49 -4.13 -0.86
C SER A 73 -0.43 -3.00 -1.29
N GLU A 74 -0.51 -2.75 -2.59
CA GLU A 74 -1.44 -1.78 -3.16
C GLU A 74 -2.91 -2.12 -2.83
N GLN A 75 -3.23 -3.40 -2.57
CA GLN A 75 -4.58 -3.86 -2.24
C GLN A 75 -5.15 -3.28 -0.92
N VAL A 76 -4.32 -2.66 -0.08
CA VAL A 76 -4.76 -2.01 1.16
C VAL A 76 -4.80 -0.49 1.05
N VAL A 77 -4.49 0.07 -0.12
CA VAL A 77 -4.49 1.52 -0.37
C VAL A 77 -5.87 1.96 -0.85
N MET A 78 -6.34 3.08 -0.31
CA MET A 78 -7.51 3.80 -0.78
C MET A 78 -7.12 5.20 -1.25
N VAL A 79 -7.59 5.60 -2.43
CA VAL A 79 -7.31 6.90 -3.03
C VAL A 79 -8.60 7.66 -3.29
N HIS A 80 -8.65 8.93 -2.92
CA HIS A 80 -9.67 9.89 -3.34
C HIS A 80 -9.02 11.01 -4.16
N LEU A 81 -9.62 11.36 -5.30
CA LEU A 81 -9.18 12.48 -6.14
C LEU A 81 -10.34 13.46 -6.35
N ASN A 82 -10.23 14.64 -5.75
CA ASN A 82 -11.22 15.71 -5.82
C ASN A 82 -10.65 16.85 -6.65
N LEU A 83 -11.20 17.06 -7.85
CA LEU A 83 -10.83 18.12 -8.78
C LEU A 83 -11.90 19.22 -8.79
N ASP A 84 -11.67 20.28 -9.57
CA ASP A 84 -12.58 21.44 -9.69
C ASP A 84 -12.91 22.11 -8.34
N THR A 85 -12.05 21.97 -7.33
CA THR A 85 -12.28 22.54 -6.00
C THR A 85 -11.70 23.95 -5.94
N PRO A 86 -12.47 25.00 -5.58
CA PRO A 86 -11.91 26.35 -5.43
C PRO A 86 -10.79 26.38 -4.39
N MET A 87 -9.58 26.76 -4.80
CA MET A 87 -8.39 26.83 -3.94
C MET A 87 -7.55 28.05 -4.30
N LEU A 88 -6.94 28.65 -3.29
CA LEU A 88 -5.97 29.74 -3.41
C LEU A 88 -4.71 29.34 -2.63
N PHE A 89 -3.55 29.39 -3.26
CA PHE A 89 -2.27 29.09 -2.62
C PHE A 89 -1.19 30.08 -3.04
N GLN A 90 -0.37 30.53 -2.08
CA GLN A 90 0.59 31.63 -2.28
C GLN A 90 -0.06 32.87 -2.93
N ALA A 91 -1.25 33.25 -2.44
CA ALA A 91 -2.05 34.37 -2.96
C ALA A 91 -2.43 34.29 -4.46
N SER A 92 -2.44 33.09 -5.06
CA SER A 92 -2.82 32.85 -6.45
C SER A 92 -3.72 31.63 -6.59
N ASP A 93 -4.65 31.69 -7.54
CA ASP A 93 -5.54 30.60 -7.95
C ASP A 93 -4.91 29.71 -9.05
N ALA A 94 -3.63 29.92 -9.38
CA ALA A 94 -2.87 29.01 -10.22
C ALA A 94 -2.93 27.56 -9.67
N PRO A 95 -2.78 26.52 -10.51
CA PRO A 95 -2.91 25.12 -10.12
C PRO A 95 -2.15 24.80 -8.82
N CYS A 96 -2.84 24.18 -7.88
CA CYS A 96 -2.29 23.76 -6.59
C CYS A 96 -3.01 22.51 -6.08
N ALA A 97 -2.40 21.82 -5.13
CA ALA A 97 -2.99 20.64 -4.51
C ALA A 97 -2.71 20.56 -3.01
N MET A 98 -3.65 19.94 -2.30
CA MET A 98 -3.48 19.48 -0.93
C MET A 98 -3.61 17.96 -0.90
N ILE A 99 -2.60 17.30 -0.35
CA ILE A 99 -2.56 15.86 -0.13
C ILE A 99 -2.80 15.61 1.36
N GLN A 100 -3.76 14.75 1.70
CA GLN A 100 -4.00 14.31 3.07
C GLN A 100 -3.84 12.80 3.12
N LEU A 101 -2.77 12.36 3.78
CA LEU A 101 -2.49 10.94 4.01
C LEU A 101 -2.81 10.60 5.45
N ARG A 102 -3.60 9.54 5.64
CA ARG A 102 -3.83 8.92 6.94
C ARG A 102 -3.48 7.44 6.85
N SER A 103 -2.76 6.92 7.83
CA SER A 103 -2.37 5.51 7.86
C SER A 103 -2.27 5.00 9.30
N ILE A 104 -2.35 3.68 9.47
CA ILE A 104 -2.01 3.01 10.72
C ILE A 104 -0.51 2.68 10.69
N GLY A 105 0.30 3.42 11.44
CA GLY A 105 1.75 3.28 11.42
C GLY A 105 2.38 3.58 10.06
N LYS A 106 3.70 3.40 9.99
CA LYS A 106 4.55 3.81 8.85
C LYS A 106 4.43 5.31 8.54
N VAL A 107 4.09 6.09 9.58
CA VAL A 107 4.09 7.55 9.60
C VAL A 107 5.09 7.96 10.67
N ASP A 108 6.33 8.15 10.26
CA ASP A 108 7.48 8.36 11.14
C ASP A 108 8.63 9.02 10.38
N ALA A 109 9.70 9.38 11.09
CA ALA A 109 10.85 10.05 10.51
C ALA A 109 11.59 9.24 9.42
N HIS A 110 11.39 7.92 9.37
CA HIS A 110 12.02 7.05 8.38
C HIS A 110 11.21 7.02 7.08
N HIS A 111 9.89 6.85 7.14
CA HIS A 111 9.04 6.71 5.96
C HIS A 111 8.60 8.06 5.37
N ASN A 112 8.33 9.06 6.22
CA ASN A 112 7.72 10.33 5.80
C ASN A 112 8.48 11.05 4.67
N PRO A 113 9.83 11.14 4.66
CA PRO A 113 10.55 11.81 3.56
C PRO A 113 10.29 11.16 2.19
N THR A 114 10.32 9.83 2.12
CA THR A 114 10.06 9.07 0.89
C THR A 114 8.59 9.23 0.46
N THR A 115 7.66 9.10 1.41
CA THR A 115 6.23 9.32 1.16
C THR A 115 5.94 10.71 0.62
N ALA A 116 6.49 11.74 1.26
CA ALA A 116 6.34 13.13 0.84
C ALA A 116 6.89 13.35 -0.58
N SER A 117 8.09 12.86 -0.86
CA SER A 117 8.72 13.01 -2.16
C SER A 117 7.93 12.29 -3.27
N MET A 118 7.58 11.02 -3.07
CA MET A 118 6.94 10.20 -4.10
C MET A 118 5.54 10.71 -4.44
N LEU A 119 4.71 10.99 -3.44
CA LEU A 119 3.36 11.49 -3.69
C LEU A 119 3.38 12.89 -4.31
N THR A 120 4.28 13.78 -3.89
CA THR A 120 4.42 15.12 -4.50
C THR A 120 4.82 14.99 -5.97
N GLU A 121 5.79 14.13 -6.30
CA GLU A 121 6.19 13.86 -7.68
C GLU A 121 5.03 13.34 -8.51
N THR A 122 4.33 12.30 -8.04
CA THR A 122 3.25 11.67 -8.78
C THR A 122 2.08 12.63 -9.01
N VAL A 123 1.65 13.38 -7.99
CA VAL A 123 0.56 14.35 -8.12
C VAL A 123 0.96 15.50 -9.04
N SER A 124 2.20 15.98 -8.95
CA SER A 124 2.74 17.00 -9.84
C SER A 124 2.68 16.56 -11.31
N GLN A 125 3.09 15.32 -11.60
CA GLN A 125 3.10 14.77 -12.95
C GLN A 125 1.69 14.51 -13.50
N GLU A 126 0.82 13.86 -12.73
CA GLU A 126 -0.51 13.47 -13.21
C GLU A 126 -1.48 14.65 -13.34
N LEU A 127 -1.29 15.72 -12.55
CA LEU A 127 -2.16 16.91 -12.58
C LEU A 127 -1.50 18.15 -13.19
N ASN A 128 -0.24 18.06 -13.63
CA ASN A 128 0.55 19.17 -14.15
C ASN A 128 0.60 20.39 -13.19
N ILE A 129 0.92 20.12 -11.93
CA ILE A 129 1.01 21.12 -10.85
C ILE A 129 2.48 21.33 -10.47
N PRO A 130 2.98 22.58 -10.35
CA PRO A 130 4.31 22.84 -9.80
C PRO A 130 4.46 22.26 -8.38
N LYS A 131 5.57 21.55 -8.10
CA LYS A 131 5.76 20.82 -6.82
C LYS A 131 5.72 21.72 -5.60
N ASP A 132 6.21 22.95 -5.72
CA ASP A 132 6.18 23.97 -4.67
C ASP A 132 4.77 24.49 -4.36
N ARG A 133 3.77 24.12 -5.17
CA ARG A 133 2.34 24.39 -4.99
C ARG A 133 1.53 23.20 -4.49
N ILE A 134 2.21 22.21 -3.91
CA ILE A 134 1.61 21.01 -3.34
C ILE A 134 1.93 20.97 -1.85
N TYR A 135 0.91 21.03 -1.02
CA TYR A 135 1.02 20.74 0.41
C TYR A 135 0.61 19.30 0.70
N MET A 136 1.15 18.77 1.80
CA MET A 136 0.81 17.45 2.30
C MET A 136 0.72 17.46 3.82
N ASN A 137 -0.34 16.85 4.34
CA ASN A 137 -0.40 16.41 5.73
C ASN A 137 -0.30 14.88 5.81
N ILE A 138 0.45 14.36 6.78
CA ILE A 138 0.61 12.92 7.02
C ILE A 138 0.27 12.63 8.48
N ASP A 139 -0.86 11.97 8.71
CA ASP A 139 -1.35 11.65 10.04
C ASP A 139 -1.21 10.15 10.34
N ASP A 140 -0.56 9.83 11.47
CA ASP A 140 -0.66 8.49 12.06
C ASP A 140 -1.99 8.35 12.79
N VAL A 141 -2.68 7.23 12.56
CA VAL A 141 -3.96 6.93 13.18
C VAL A 141 -3.82 5.69 14.03
N LEU A 142 -4.23 5.82 15.30
CA LEU A 142 -4.31 4.67 16.20
C LEU A 142 -5.15 3.57 15.56
N ARG A 143 -4.64 2.35 15.62
CA ARG A 143 -5.29 1.18 15.05
C ARG A 143 -6.70 0.96 15.62
N SER A 144 -6.90 1.23 16.90
CA SER A 144 -8.20 1.20 17.58
C SER A 144 -9.23 2.20 17.03
N ASN A 145 -8.79 3.15 16.20
CA ASN A 145 -9.61 4.18 15.58
C ASN A 145 -9.79 3.95 14.08
N TRP A 146 -9.39 2.78 13.57
CA TRP A 146 -9.53 2.40 12.17
C TRP A 146 -10.31 1.09 12.03
N ALA A 147 -11.22 1.03 11.06
CA ALA A 147 -12.04 -0.15 10.79
C ALA A 147 -12.00 -0.53 9.31
N LYS A 148 -12.09 -1.82 9.02
CA LYS A 148 -12.28 -2.36 7.67
C LYS A 148 -13.36 -3.43 7.73
N GLY A 149 -14.34 -3.37 6.82
CA GLY A 149 -15.45 -4.33 6.78
C GLY A 149 -16.30 -4.34 8.05
N GLY A 150 -16.43 -3.19 8.73
CA GLY A 150 -17.21 -3.07 9.97
C GLY A 150 -16.52 -3.54 11.25
N VAL A 151 -15.24 -3.93 11.19
CA VAL A 151 -14.48 -4.41 12.37
C VAL A 151 -13.23 -3.56 12.58
N LEU A 152 -12.96 -3.21 13.84
CA LEU A 152 -11.71 -2.53 14.23
C LEU A 152 -10.50 -3.40 13.89
N ILE A 153 -9.42 -2.75 13.48
CA ILE A 153 -8.21 -3.50 13.18
C ILE A 153 -7.56 -3.95 14.50
N PRO A 154 -7.24 -5.24 14.68
CA PRO A 154 -6.65 -5.74 15.93
C PRO A 154 -5.16 -5.42 16.00
N GLU A 155 -4.66 -5.14 17.21
CA GLU A 155 -3.22 -4.99 17.45
C GLU A 155 -2.44 -6.24 17.03
N PRO A 156 -1.21 -6.09 16.50
CA PRO A 156 -0.35 -7.23 16.27
C PRO A 156 -0.13 -7.99 17.58
N LYS A 157 -0.24 -9.32 17.53
CA LYS A 157 0.13 -10.21 18.64
C LYS A 157 1.64 -10.43 18.71
#